data_AF-A0A933YR05-F1
#
_entry.id   AF-A0A933YR05-F1
#
_cell.length_a   1.000
_cell.length_b   1.000
_cell.length_c   1.000
_cell.angle_alpha   90.00
_cell.angle_beta   90.00
_cell.angle_gamma   90.00
#
_symmetry.space_group_name_H-M   'P 1'
#
loop_
_entity.id
_entity.type
_entity.pdbx_description
1 polymer ?
#
loop_
_entity_poly.entity_id
_entity_poly.type
_entity_poly.pdbx_seq_one_letter_code
_entity_poly.pdbx_strand_id
1 'polypeptide(L)'
;MKKVMLIALLTFPLLLVGCGSPSYSIRVVDGLPKETFLTFSKDSAPNVGDVFVLYRLQQAPASSGSGHGGHGGHGGGGGGPINLKHEIGKVQVVKIADETHALVKILFGYVEYGVKAEKVN
;
A
#
# COMPACT_ATOMS: atom_id res chain seq x y z
N MET A 1 27.57 -28.28 45.13
CA MET A 1 28.90 -27.77 44.77
C MET A 1 28.89 -27.35 43.30
N LYS A 2 29.48 -26.18 43.01
CA LYS A 2 29.42 -25.44 41.75
C LYS A 2 30.02 -26.21 40.58
N LYS A 3 29.39 -26.12 39.40
CA LYS A 3 30.12 -26.00 38.12
C LYS A 3 29.53 -24.83 37.34
N VAL A 4 30.33 -23.77 37.29
CA VAL A 4 30.19 -22.63 36.39
C VAL A 4 30.49 -23.14 34.99
N MET A 5 29.68 -22.78 34.00
CA MET A 5 30.15 -22.73 32.62
C MET A 5 29.60 -21.49 31.94
N LEU A 6 30.54 -20.73 31.42
CA LEU A 6 30.51 -19.34 31.01
C LEU A 6 30.77 -19.29 29.49
N ILE A 7 30.18 -18.29 28.83
CA ILE A 7 30.38 -17.81 27.45
C ILE A 7 29.70 -18.61 26.32
N ALA A 8 28.72 -17.95 25.69
CA ALA A 8 28.70 -17.83 24.24
C ALA A 8 28.22 -16.41 23.85
N LEU A 9 29.19 -15.62 23.42
CA LEU A 9 29.05 -14.36 22.71
C LEU A 9 28.36 -14.68 21.37
N LEU A 10 27.11 -14.27 21.14
CA LEU A 10 26.53 -14.28 19.80
C LEU A 10 25.92 -12.92 19.46
N THR A 11 26.65 -12.26 18.57
CA THR A 11 26.32 -11.14 17.69
C THR A 11 24.84 -10.95 17.36
N PHE A 12 24.43 -9.68 17.45
CA PHE A 12 23.30 -9.07 16.74
C PHE A 12 23.04 -9.72 15.37
N PRO A 13 21.77 -9.77 14.99
CA PRO A 13 21.39 -9.01 13.81
C PRO A 13 20.53 -7.85 14.28
N LEU A 14 20.96 -6.63 13.94
CA LEU A 14 20.05 -5.51 13.86
C LEU A 14 18.98 -6.00 12.88
N LEU A 15 17.83 -6.42 13.39
CA LEU A 15 16.65 -6.59 12.56
C LEU A 15 16.37 -5.19 12.05
N LEU A 16 16.86 -4.91 10.84
CA LEU A 16 16.25 -3.94 9.96
C LEU A 16 14.79 -4.35 9.91
N VAL A 17 13.97 -3.73 10.78
CA VAL A 17 12.54 -3.65 10.57
C VAL A 17 12.43 -2.84 9.29
N GLY A 18 12.40 -3.57 8.18
CA GLY A 18 12.01 -3.02 6.91
C GLY A 18 10.66 -2.38 7.16
N CYS A 19 10.66 -1.05 7.22
CA CYS A 19 9.47 -0.23 7.27
C CYS A 19 8.82 -0.33 5.89
N GLY A 20 8.30 -1.52 5.58
CA GLY A 20 7.46 -1.76 4.43
C GLY A 20 6.16 -1.05 4.74
N SER A 21 5.89 0.04 4.04
CA SER A 21 4.63 0.77 4.19
C SER A 21 3.47 -0.22 4.10
N PRO A 22 2.46 -0.11 4.99
CA PRO A 22 1.28 -0.95 4.95
C PRO A 22 0.70 -1.05 3.53
N SER A 23 0.55 -2.27 3.00
CA SER A 23 -0.02 -2.48 1.68
C SER A 23 -1.45 -2.99 1.83
N TYR A 24 -2.40 -2.25 1.26
CA TYR A 24 -3.81 -2.60 1.27
C TYR A 24 -4.31 -2.81 -0.16
N SER A 25 -5.12 -3.85 -0.37
CA SER A 25 -5.74 -4.15 -1.67
C SER A 25 -7.17 -4.63 -1.52
N ILE A 26 -7.98 -4.51 -2.57
CA ILE A 26 -9.38 -4.96 -2.54
C ILE A 26 -9.59 -6.22 -3.38
N ARG A 27 -10.37 -7.16 -2.83
CA ARG A 27 -10.89 -8.35 -3.51
C ARG A 27 -12.42 -8.38 -3.42
N VAL A 28 -13.07 -8.61 -4.56
CA VAL A 28 -14.51 -8.90 -4.66
C VAL A 28 -14.67 -10.42 -4.72
N VAL A 29 -15.57 -10.98 -3.92
CA VAL A 29 -15.86 -12.43 -3.91
C VAL A 29 -17.22 -12.66 -4.56
N ASP A 30 -17.23 -13.25 -5.75
CA ASP A 30 -18.46 -13.67 -6.42
C ASP A 30 -19.05 -14.91 -5.72
N GLY A 31 -20.32 -14.85 -5.30
CA GLY A 31 -21.03 -15.95 -4.65
C GLY A 31 -21.67 -15.64 -3.29
N LEU A 32 -21.32 -14.50 -2.69
CA LEU A 32 -22.02 -13.88 -1.54
C LEU A 32 -22.72 -12.60 -2.01
N PRO A 33 -23.69 -12.04 -1.26
CA PRO A 33 -24.29 -10.74 -1.59
C PRO A 33 -23.20 -9.64 -1.63
N LYS A 34 -22.60 -9.42 -2.80
CA LYS A 34 -21.52 -8.46 -3.14
C LYS A 34 -20.72 -7.94 -1.93
N GLU A 35 -20.13 -8.86 -1.18
CA GLU A 35 -19.25 -8.50 -0.07
C GLU A 35 -17.89 -8.09 -0.63
N THR A 36 -17.40 -6.93 -0.18
CA THR A 36 -16.11 -6.39 -0.59
C THR A 36 -15.13 -6.53 0.56
N PHE A 37 -13.97 -7.12 0.29
CA PHE A 37 -12.93 -7.32 1.30
C PHE A 37 -11.71 -6.46 1.02
N LEU A 38 -11.24 -5.78 2.06
CA LEU A 38 -9.92 -5.17 2.15
C LEU A 38 -8.93 -6.21 2.68
N THR A 39 -7.90 -6.49 1.90
CA THR A 39 -6.77 -7.34 2.29
C THR A 39 -5.64 -6.47 2.81
N PHE A 40 -5.04 -6.85 3.94
CA PHE A 40 -3.95 -6.14 4.62
C PHE A 40 -2.91 -7.11 5.20
N SER A 41 -1.70 -6.61 5.47
CA SER A 41 -0.68 -7.33 6.23
C SER A 41 -1.06 -7.42 7.71
N LYS A 42 -0.76 -8.54 8.35
CA LYS A 42 -1.06 -8.79 9.78
C LYS A 42 -0.56 -7.66 10.70
N ASP A 43 0.59 -7.08 10.37
CA ASP A 43 1.22 -5.98 11.13
C ASP A 43 0.57 -4.61 10.89
N SER A 44 -0.47 -4.53 10.07
CA SER A 44 -1.13 -3.29 9.66
C SER A 44 -2.65 -3.39 9.72
N ALA A 45 -3.15 -4.23 10.63
CA ALA A 45 -4.57 -4.49 10.80
C ALA A 45 -5.36 -3.17 11.00
N PRO A 46 -6.35 -2.89 10.15
CA PRO A 46 -7.20 -1.72 10.29
C PRO A 46 -8.19 -1.90 11.44
N ASN A 47 -8.79 -0.79 11.88
CA ASN A 47 -9.87 -0.78 12.85
C ASN A 47 -11.23 -0.66 12.17
N VAL A 48 -12.28 -1.14 12.82
CA VAL A 48 -13.66 -0.85 12.41
C VAL A 48 -13.89 0.66 12.45
N GLY A 49 -14.47 1.20 11.38
CA GLY A 49 -14.67 2.64 11.18
C GLY A 49 -13.58 3.32 10.34
N ASP A 50 -12.40 2.71 10.20
CA ASP A 50 -11.33 3.24 9.36
C ASP A 50 -11.78 3.41 7.91
N VAL A 51 -11.34 4.50 7.28
CA VAL A 51 -11.70 4.85 5.91
C VAL A 51 -10.48 4.73 5.01
N PHE A 52 -10.68 4.20 3.81
CA PHE A 52 -9.63 4.00 2.82
C PHE A 52 -10.01 4.62 1.48
N VAL A 53 -9.08 5.34 0.87
CA VAL A 53 -9.17 5.79 -0.53
C VAL A 53 -8.67 4.66 -1.41
N LEU A 54 -9.44 4.35 -2.44
CA LEU A 54 -9.11 3.39 -3.49
C LEU A 54 -8.48 4.12 -4.67
N TYR A 55 -7.34 3.63 -5.15
CA TYR A 55 -6.64 4.26 -6.26
C TYR A 55 -6.00 3.27 -7.22
N ARG A 56 -5.82 3.72 -8.46
CA ARG A 56 -4.94 3.09 -9.45
C ARG A 56 -3.68 3.91 -9.61
N LEU A 57 -2.58 3.21 -9.92
CA LEU A 57 -1.37 3.87 -10.40
C LEU A 57 -1.49 3.98 -11.92
N GLN A 58 -1.58 5.21 -12.41
CA GLN A 58 -1.47 5.51 -13.83
C GLN A 58 -0.04 5.98 -14.12
N GLN A 59 0.58 5.39 -15.14
CA GLN A 59 1.83 5.92 -15.67
C GLN A 59 1.50 7.02 -16.66
N ALA A 60 1.82 8.27 -16.32
CA ALA A 60 1.79 9.34 -17.30
C ALA A 60 3.07 9.25 -18.15
N PRO A 61 2.98 9.43 -19.48
CA PRO A 61 4.16 9.55 -20.31
C PRO A 61 4.99 10.73 -19.81
N ALA A 62 6.30 10.51 -19.63
CA ALA A 62 7.21 11.62 -19.40
C ALA A 62 7.09 12.56 -20.60
N SER A 63 6.76 13.83 -20.36
CA SER A 63 6.66 14.81 -21.44
C SER A 63 8.01 14.89 -22.13
N SER A 64 8.13 14.32 -23.33
CA SER A 64 9.21 14.66 -24.24
C SER A 64 8.98 16.12 -24.64
N GLY A 65 9.71 17.04 -24.02
CA GLY A 65 9.69 18.43 -24.43
C GLY A 65 10.17 18.55 -25.87
N SER A 66 9.24 18.63 -26.82
CA SER A 66 9.52 19.17 -28.15
C SER A 66 9.61 20.69 -28.02
N GLY A 67 10.74 21.17 -27.50
CA GLY A 67 11.11 22.57 -27.47
C GLY A 67 12.27 22.80 -28.43
N HIS A 68 11.97 23.39 -29.59
CA HIS A 68 12.97 23.97 -30.48
C HIS A 68 13.72 25.11 -29.74
N GLY A 69 15.06 25.07 -29.78
CA GLY A 69 15.93 26.24 -29.65
C GLY A 69 16.42 26.61 -28.25
N GLY A 70 17.74 26.76 -28.11
CA GLY A 70 18.34 27.64 -27.11
C GLY A 70 19.32 27.00 -26.11
N HIS A 71 20.61 27.11 -26.42
CA HIS A 71 21.75 27.41 -25.54
C HIS A 71 21.72 26.98 -24.06
N GLY A 72 22.65 26.08 -23.71
CA GLY A 72 23.46 26.15 -22.48
C GLY A 72 22.78 25.77 -21.15
N GLY A 73 23.29 24.73 -20.49
CA GLY A 73 23.00 24.53 -19.07
C GLY A 73 23.13 23.09 -18.58
N HIS A 74 23.90 22.91 -17.51
CA HIS A 74 23.98 21.70 -16.72
C HIS A 74 22.61 21.29 -16.15
N GLY A 75 22.41 19.99 -15.90
CA GLY A 75 21.41 19.53 -14.93
C GLY A 75 20.63 18.31 -15.40
N GLY A 76 20.78 17.21 -14.65
CA GLY A 76 20.17 15.93 -14.96
C GLY A 76 18.65 15.89 -14.86
N GLY A 77 18.11 14.74 -15.25
CA GLY A 77 16.71 14.41 -15.04
C GLY A 77 16.26 13.37 -16.04
N GLY A 78 16.61 12.11 -15.79
CA GLY A 78 15.94 10.99 -16.44
C GLY A 78 14.45 11.07 -16.10
N GLY A 79 13.67 11.60 -17.02
CA GLY A 79 12.21 11.66 -16.95
C GLY A 79 11.64 10.26 -17.07
N GLY A 80 11.74 9.48 -16.00
CA GLY A 80 10.99 8.24 -15.86
C GLY A 80 9.49 8.54 -15.77
N PRO A 81 8.63 7.56 -16.08
CA PRO A 81 7.19 7.74 -15.97
C PRO A 81 6.80 8.17 -14.55
N ILE A 82 6.00 9.22 -14.46
CA ILE A 82 5.42 9.65 -13.19
C ILE A 82 4.25 8.70 -12.89
N ASN A 83 4.30 8.02 -11.74
CA ASN A 83 3.17 7.24 -11.24
C ASN A 83 2.17 8.18 -10.56
N LEU A 84 1.09 8.51 -11.24
CA LEU A 84 -0.02 9.30 -10.68
C LEU A 84 -0.98 8.36 -9.94
N LYS A 85 -1.37 8.72 -8.72
CA LYS A 85 -2.46 8.07 -8.01
C LYS A 85 -3.78 8.66 -8.51
N HIS A 86 -4.58 7.85 -9.19
CA HIS A 86 -5.92 8.22 -9.60
C HIS A 86 -6.92 7.60 -8.60
N GLU A 87 -7.57 8.44 -7.80
CA GLU A 87 -8.62 8.03 -6.87
C GLU A 87 -9.86 7.57 -7.65
N ILE A 88 -10.39 6.40 -7.30
CA ILE A 88 -11.53 5.78 -7.99
C ILE A 88 -12.68 5.42 -7.05
N GLY A 89 -12.48 5.57 -5.74
CA GLY A 89 -13.53 5.30 -4.77
C GLY A 89 -13.03 5.40 -3.34
N LYS A 90 -13.95 5.20 -2.40
CA LYS A 90 -13.67 5.22 -0.97
C LYS A 90 -14.49 4.15 -0.27
N VAL A 91 -13.88 3.50 0.71
CA VAL A 91 -14.50 2.43 1.48
C VAL A 91 -14.30 2.65 2.98
N GLN A 92 -15.19 2.09 3.79
CA GLN A 92 -15.09 2.09 5.25
C GLN A 92 -15.08 0.66 5.77
N VAL A 93 -14.20 0.36 6.72
CA VAL A 93 -14.17 -0.93 7.41
C VAL A 93 -15.38 -1.08 8.31
N VAL A 94 -16.18 -2.12 8.05
CA VAL A 94 -17.38 -2.43 8.85
C VAL A 94 -17.18 -3.62 9.78
N LYS A 95 -16.27 -4.53 9.44
CA LYS A 95 -15.96 -5.71 10.26
C LYS A 95 -14.57 -6.25 9.92
N ILE A 96 -13.83 -6.69 10.93
CA ILE A 96 -12.61 -7.50 10.72
C ILE A 96 -13.04 -8.95 10.55
N ALA A 97 -12.76 -9.53 9.38
CA ALA A 97 -13.18 -10.89 9.04
C ALA A 97 -12.17 -11.92 9.57
N ASP A 98 -10.88 -11.65 9.39
CA ASP A 98 -9.77 -12.48 9.87
C ASP A 98 -8.47 -11.65 10.02
N GLU A 99 -7.32 -12.33 10.19
CA GLU A 99 -6.01 -11.70 10.39
C GLU A 99 -5.49 -10.86 9.22
N THR A 100 -6.09 -11.01 8.03
CA THR A 100 -5.65 -10.39 6.78
C THR A 100 -6.79 -9.80 5.95
N HIS A 101 -8.05 -10.01 6.34
CA HIS A 101 -9.22 -9.51 5.62
C HIS A 101 -10.17 -8.73 6.53
N ALA A 102 -10.68 -7.63 5.98
CA ALA A 102 -11.74 -6.83 6.58
C ALA A 102 -12.87 -6.65 5.57
N LEU A 103 -14.11 -6.82 6.02
CA LEU A 103 -15.28 -6.46 5.25
C LEU A 103 -15.40 -4.93 5.21
N VAL A 104 -15.63 -4.39 4.02
CA VAL A 104 -15.78 -2.95 3.82
C VAL A 104 -17.10 -2.60 3.15
N LYS A 105 -17.62 -1.42 3.49
CA LYS A 105 -18.74 -0.77 2.82
C LYS A 105 -18.19 0.27 1.85
N ILE A 106 -18.69 0.26 0.62
CA ILE A 106 -18.39 1.29 -0.37
C ILE A 106 -19.12 2.58 0.03
N LEU A 107 -18.36 3.67 0.21
CA LEU A 107 -18.91 5.00 0.48
C LEU A 107 -19.25 5.72 -0.83
N PHE A 108 -18.36 5.64 -1.82
CA PHE A 108 -18.62 6.05 -3.20
C PHE A 108 -17.62 5.40 -4.16
N GLY A 109 -17.91 5.52 -5.46
CA GLY A 109 -17.10 4.95 -6.54
C GLY A 109 -17.43 3.47 -6.75
N TYR A 110 -16.51 2.77 -7.39
CA TYR A 110 -16.66 1.35 -7.67
C TYR A 110 -15.39 0.61 -7.28
N VAL A 111 -15.59 -0.64 -6.91
CA VAL A 111 -14.52 -1.54 -6.52
C VAL A 111 -14.25 -2.48 -7.68
N GLU A 112 -12.99 -2.54 -8.08
CA GLU A 112 -12.47 -3.57 -8.98
C GLU A 112 -11.41 -4.41 -8.27
N TYR A 113 -11.25 -5.64 -8.73
CA TYR A 113 -10.19 -6.53 -8.24
C TYR A 113 -8.81 -5.92 -8.48
N GLY A 114 -7.92 -6.01 -7.48
CA GLY A 114 -6.51 -5.58 -7.62
C GLY A 114 -6.28 -4.07 -7.50
N VAL A 115 -7.29 -3.31 -7.08
CA VAL A 115 -7.14 -1.89 -6.75
C VAL A 115 -6.38 -1.72 -5.42
N LYS A 116 -5.51 -0.72 -5.35
CA LYS A 116 -4.77 -0.37 -4.13
C LYS A 116 -5.61 0.52 -3.22
N ALA A 117 -5.39 0.42 -1.93
CA ALA A 117 -6.04 1.24 -0.93
C ALA A 117 -5.02 1.94 -0.02
N GLU A 118 -5.38 3.13 0.46
CA GLU A 118 -4.59 3.91 1.42
C GLU A 118 -5.50 4.45 2.50
N LYS A 119 -5.10 4.30 3.77
CA LYS A 119 -5.88 4.78 4.91
C LYS A 119 -5.95 6.31 4.88
N VAL A 120 -7.15 6.84 5.08
CA VAL A 120 -7.36 8.28 5.32
C VAL A 120 -7.03 8.57 6.77
N ASN A 121 -6.07 9.45 7.00
CA ASN A 121 -5.69 9.93 8.34
C ASN A 121 -6.77 10.85 8.94
#